data_AF-A0A060SI78-F1
#
_entry.id   AF-A0A060SI78-F1
#
_cell.length_a   1.000
_cell.length_b   1.000
_cell.length_c   1.000
_cell.angle_alpha   90.00
_cell.angle_beta   90.00
_cell.angle_gamma   90.00
#
_symmetry.space_group_name_H-M   'P 1'
#
loop_
_entity.id
_entity.type
_entity.pdbx_description
1 polymer ?
#
loop_
_entity_poly.entity_id
_entity_poly.type
_entity_poly.pdbx_seq_one_letter_code
_entity_poly.pdbx_strand_id
1 'polypeptide(L)'
;MSSSTSSQGVVDRVQNFVSEHKHAVLIGTAAALVAIGGVAYYASSSSSGPRGDVEKGEGKKDKKKGKKKKTAKDEDGPILEERKPKASAVEEEEPNYTAEDIARMSEEERTKAAASLKAKGNAAYQQRKFATAIDYYTRAIAVTPKPEPVFFSNRAACYVNLNPPQHEKVVEDCDQALALDKNYLKALNRRATALEALDRLEEALRDFTAAAILDKFQNMAAAESVERVLKKLATKKAQEIYASREKRLPSYMFTSAYFGAFRPRPLPELPENPSQGDQTLRMALEALGASDYAHAFTLVNEAIEQGISWDAGKAEALNLRGTFKFLMTDIDGAKEDFLKSLELDPSLTQTWVKIASVWMEQGDPKKAFECFDEAIKHNPNDPDIYYHRGQVLFIMNEFADAAENYTKSTELDDKFVFSHIQLAVAQYKSGDLAKSMATFRRTLKAFPDRSEPQNYYGELLLDQQRYPDAVEKFDRAIEIERAKSTPMNVLPLVNKGLALFQWKQDIEAAEKCCQEALEIDPECEAAVATLAQLSLQQGKIDVALKMFDRQAQLARSEPELVNALTYQYATDAQVKFMQAYPEMAAQLGQMARMM
;
A
#
# COMPACT_ATOMS: atom_id res chain seq x y z
N MET A 1 -31.47 -19.85 14.30
CA MET A 1 -30.48 -20.01 13.22
C MET A 1 -30.39 -18.68 12.50
N SER A 2 -29.42 -17.85 12.88
CA SER A 2 -29.13 -16.55 12.29
C SER A 2 -27.67 -16.62 11.86
N SER A 3 -27.41 -16.48 10.56
CA SER A 3 -26.07 -16.47 9.97
C SER A 3 -25.49 -15.07 10.13
N SER A 4 -24.45 -14.93 10.95
CA SER A 4 -23.64 -13.72 11.05
C SER A 4 -22.73 -13.62 9.82
N THR A 5 -23.09 -12.76 8.88
CA THR A 5 -22.20 -12.31 7.81
C THR A 5 -21.12 -11.40 8.41
N SER A 6 -19.89 -11.91 8.46
CA SER A 6 -18.70 -11.17 8.85
C SER A 6 -18.39 -10.09 7.81
N SER A 7 -18.54 -8.82 8.19
CA SER A 7 -17.99 -7.68 7.44
C SER A 7 -16.47 -7.75 7.49
N GLN A 8 -15.82 -8.09 6.37
CA GLN A 8 -14.37 -8.00 6.23
C GLN A 8 -13.93 -6.54 6.41
N GLY A 9 -13.10 -6.29 7.41
CA GLY A 9 -12.71 -4.96 7.84
C GLY A 9 -11.54 -4.40 7.02
N VAL A 10 -11.36 -3.09 7.06
CA VAL A 10 -10.23 -2.36 6.45
C VAL A 10 -8.88 -2.86 6.97
N VAL A 11 -8.85 -3.43 8.19
CA VAL A 11 -7.68 -4.06 8.83
C VAL A 11 -7.18 -5.29 8.05
N ASP A 12 -8.09 -6.11 7.49
CA ASP A 12 -7.74 -7.34 6.76
C ASP A 12 -7.01 -7.03 5.43
N ARG A 13 -7.28 -5.86 4.82
CA ARG A 13 -6.64 -5.42 3.56
C ARG A 13 -5.22 -4.88 3.76
N VAL A 14 -4.93 -4.28 4.91
CA VAL A 14 -3.58 -3.83 5.29
C VAL A 14 -2.71 -5.00 5.75
N GLN A 15 -3.30 -6.02 6.37
CA GLN A 15 -2.62 -7.26 6.76
C GLN A 15 -2.11 -8.08 5.57
N ASN A 16 -2.88 -8.16 4.48
CA ASN A 16 -2.43 -8.85 3.27
C ASN A 16 -1.18 -8.18 2.66
N PHE A 17 -1.08 -6.84 2.72
CA PHE A 17 0.05 -6.09 2.15
C PHE A 17 1.41 -6.40 2.82
N VAL A 18 1.48 -6.39 4.15
CA VAL A 18 2.72 -6.71 4.89
C VAL A 18 3.08 -8.20 4.78
N SER A 19 2.07 -9.07 4.64
CA SER A 19 2.29 -10.49 4.39
C SER A 19 2.81 -10.79 2.97
N GLU A 20 2.41 -9.98 1.99
CA GLU A 20 2.77 -10.11 0.57
C GLU A 20 4.06 -9.35 0.19
N HIS A 21 4.48 -8.36 0.98
CA HIS A 21 5.62 -7.47 0.67
C HIS A 21 6.68 -7.44 1.79
N LYS A 22 6.97 -8.60 2.39
CA LYS A 22 7.98 -8.79 3.46
C LYS A 22 9.38 -8.23 3.13
N HIS A 23 9.67 -7.98 1.86
CA HIS A 23 10.96 -7.51 1.37
C HIS A 23 11.14 -5.99 1.37
N ALA A 24 10.07 -5.20 1.36
CA ALA A 24 10.15 -3.73 1.27
C ALA A 24 10.17 -3.02 2.65
N VAL A 25 10.47 -3.77 3.71
CA VAL A 25 10.13 -3.40 5.10
C VAL A 25 11.36 -3.10 5.96
N LEU A 26 12.61 -3.28 5.51
CA LEU A 26 13.80 -3.11 6.36
C LEU A 26 14.42 -1.72 6.40
N ILE A 27 14.34 -0.93 5.32
CA ILE A 27 14.57 0.52 5.41
C ILE A 27 13.62 1.07 6.48
N GLY A 28 12.38 0.58 6.46
CA GLY A 28 11.40 0.65 7.54
C GLY A 28 11.97 0.16 8.87
N THR A 29 12.17 -1.13 9.13
CA THR A 29 12.28 -1.71 10.49
C THR A 29 13.31 -1.12 11.43
N ALA A 30 14.47 -0.64 10.98
CA ALA A 30 15.41 0.03 11.88
C ALA A 30 14.87 1.41 12.34
N ALA A 31 14.15 2.12 11.47
CA ALA A 31 13.44 3.36 11.76
C ALA A 31 11.94 3.16 12.06
N ALA A 32 11.36 1.97 11.86
CA ALA A 32 9.95 1.64 12.02
C ALA A 32 9.69 1.02 13.39
N LEU A 33 10.69 0.30 13.93
CA LEU A 33 10.73 -0.12 15.33
C LEU A 33 11.31 0.96 16.25
N VAL A 34 11.67 2.13 15.71
CA VAL A 34 12.05 3.33 16.48
C VAL A 34 11.08 4.50 16.21
N ALA A 35 10.46 4.57 15.03
CA ALA A 35 9.54 5.64 14.62
C ALA A 35 8.19 5.23 13.96
N ILE A 36 7.81 3.94 13.91
CA ILE A 36 6.55 3.48 13.28
C ILE A 36 5.89 2.39 14.14
N GLY A 37 5.74 2.63 15.44
CA GLY A 37 4.94 1.77 16.32
C GLY A 37 3.43 1.84 16.03
N GLY A 38 2.92 2.93 15.44
CA GLY A 38 1.48 3.11 15.21
C GLY A 38 0.88 2.39 13.98
N VAL A 39 1.62 2.30 12.87
CA VAL A 39 1.06 1.80 11.58
C VAL A 39 1.54 0.38 11.25
N ALA A 40 2.79 0.01 11.57
CA ALA A 40 3.32 -1.32 11.30
C ALA A 40 2.90 -2.37 12.36
N TYR A 41 2.68 -1.95 13.61
CA TYR A 41 2.29 -2.85 14.70
C TYR A 41 0.91 -3.48 14.46
N TYR A 42 -0.05 -2.71 13.92
CA TYR A 42 -1.39 -3.18 13.57
C TYR A 42 -1.46 -4.02 12.29
N ALA A 43 -0.51 -3.86 11.38
CA ALA A 43 -0.44 -4.67 10.16
C ALA A 43 0.01 -6.12 10.41
N SER A 44 0.54 -6.42 11.61
CA SER A 44 1.06 -7.77 11.97
C SER A 44 0.25 -8.51 13.04
N SER A 45 -0.78 -7.90 13.63
CA SER A 45 -1.56 -8.47 14.73
C SER A 45 -2.91 -9.08 14.27
N SER A 46 -2.87 -10.26 13.63
CA SER A 46 -3.83 -11.35 13.91
C SER A 46 -3.60 -12.57 13.01
N SER A 47 -2.98 -13.63 13.54
CA SER A 47 -3.28 -15.00 13.10
C SER A 47 -3.26 -15.94 14.30
N SER A 48 -4.45 -16.35 14.76
CA SER A 48 -4.60 -17.48 15.67
C SER A 48 -5.95 -18.15 15.43
N GLY A 49 -5.93 -19.17 14.57
CA GLY A 49 -6.97 -20.19 14.46
C GLY A 49 -6.29 -21.56 14.36
N PRO A 50 -6.77 -22.60 15.06
CA PRO A 50 -5.98 -23.78 15.37
C PRO A 50 -5.79 -24.69 14.15
N ARG A 51 -4.54 -25.13 13.91
CA ARG A 51 -4.23 -26.23 13.00
C ARG A 51 -4.57 -27.56 13.68
N GLY A 52 -5.48 -28.32 13.08
CA GLY A 52 -5.68 -29.73 13.41
C GLY A 52 -4.66 -30.60 12.69
N ASP A 53 -4.01 -31.46 13.46
CA ASP A 53 -3.14 -32.56 13.02
C ASP A 53 -3.88 -33.54 12.11
N VAL A 54 -3.24 -34.07 11.05
CA VAL A 54 -3.24 -35.52 10.74
C VAL A 54 -1.98 -35.94 9.96
N GLU A 55 -1.40 -37.02 10.50
CA GLU A 55 -0.33 -37.94 10.12
C GLU A 55 -0.08 -38.36 8.65
N LYS A 56 1.15 -38.88 8.48
CA LYS A 56 1.73 -39.63 7.36
C LYS A 56 1.02 -40.97 7.08
N GLY A 57 1.04 -41.40 5.81
CA GLY A 57 0.88 -42.80 5.43
C GLY A 57 1.05 -43.06 3.93
N GLU A 58 2.17 -43.67 3.53
CA GLU A 58 2.37 -44.26 2.19
C GLU A 58 1.67 -45.61 2.07
N GLY A 59 1.07 -45.92 0.91
CA GLY A 59 0.50 -47.23 0.61
C GLY A 59 0.08 -47.39 -0.86
N LYS A 60 0.61 -48.43 -1.52
CA LYS A 60 0.60 -48.72 -2.97
C LYS A 60 -0.78 -49.04 -3.61
N LYS A 61 -0.89 -48.61 -4.88
CA LYS A 61 -1.52 -49.21 -6.09
C LYS A 61 -2.81 -50.06 -5.95
N ASP A 62 -3.87 -49.64 -6.67
CA ASP A 62 -4.41 -50.49 -7.75
C ASP A 62 -5.22 -49.75 -8.83
N LYS A 63 -5.18 -50.31 -10.06
CA LYS A 63 -5.71 -49.76 -11.31
C LYS A 63 -7.23 -49.97 -11.47
N LYS A 64 -7.97 -48.95 -11.95
CA LYS A 64 -9.02 -49.15 -12.97
C LYS A 64 -9.36 -47.88 -13.77
N LYS A 65 -9.77 -48.14 -15.02
CA LYS A 65 -9.82 -47.27 -16.20
C LYS A 65 -10.91 -46.18 -16.16
N GLY A 66 -10.55 -45.00 -16.69
CA GLY A 66 -11.25 -44.38 -17.81
C GLY A 66 -12.36 -43.36 -17.53
N LYS A 67 -12.02 -42.06 -17.62
CA LYS A 67 -12.85 -41.05 -18.33
C LYS A 67 -12.04 -39.78 -18.58
N LYS A 68 -11.90 -39.43 -19.87
CA LYS A 68 -11.30 -38.18 -20.35
C LYS A 68 -12.12 -36.98 -19.83
N LYS A 69 -11.44 -36.06 -19.13
CA LYS A 69 -11.89 -34.70 -18.82
C LYS A 69 -12.16 -33.95 -20.14
N LYS A 70 -13.39 -33.46 -20.33
CA LYS A 70 -13.69 -32.38 -21.29
C LYS A 70 -13.31 -31.06 -20.63
N THR A 71 -12.63 -30.24 -21.39
CA THR A 71 -12.24 -28.86 -21.09
C THR A 71 -13.46 -27.98 -20.84
N ALA A 72 -13.29 -27.01 -19.96
CA ALA A 72 -14.27 -26.00 -19.57
C ALA A 72 -14.76 -25.21 -20.78
N LYS A 73 -16.07 -24.96 -20.83
CA LYS A 73 -16.68 -23.97 -21.72
C LYS A 73 -16.72 -22.65 -20.95
N ASP A 74 -16.19 -21.61 -21.58
CA ASP A 74 -16.47 -20.23 -21.25
C ASP A 74 -17.99 -19.98 -21.33
N GLU A 75 -18.60 -19.66 -20.19
CA GLU A 75 -19.94 -19.09 -20.11
C GLU A 75 -19.81 -17.63 -19.69
N ASP A 76 -19.36 -16.78 -20.63
CA ASP A 76 -19.49 -15.34 -20.47
C ASP A 76 -19.96 -14.72 -21.78
N GLY A 77 -21.27 -14.61 -21.90
CA GLY A 77 -21.95 -13.88 -22.96
C GLY A 77 -23.29 -13.41 -22.41
N PRO A 78 -23.63 -12.11 -22.51
CA PRO A 78 -24.88 -11.62 -21.95
C PRO A 78 -26.05 -12.17 -22.77
N ILE A 79 -26.82 -13.07 -22.16
CA ILE A 79 -28.11 -13.51 -22.68
C ILE A 79 -29.04 -12.28 -22.64
N LEU A 80 -29.33 -11.74 -23.82
CA LEU A 80 -30.36 -10.72 -24.00
C LEU A 80 -31.70 -11.33 -23.57
N GLU A 81 -32.39 -10.73 -22.60
CA GLU A 81 -33.72 -11.17 -22.17
C GLU A 81 -34.66 -11.32 -23.37
N GLU A 82 -35.14 -12.54 -23.56
CA GLU A 82 -36.15 -12.88 -24.57
C GLU A 82 -37.52 -12.37 -24.13
N ARG A 83 -38.17 -11.58 -24.99
CA ARG A 83 -39.61 -11.71 -25.19
C ARG A 83 -39.79 -12.44 -26.53
N LYS A 84 -40.19 -13.71 -26.48
CA LYS A 84 -40.44 -14.52 -27.69
C LYS A 84 -41.54 -13.89 -28.54
N PRO A 85 -41.34 -13.86 -29.87
CA PRO A 85 -42.38 -14.37 -30.75
C PRO A 85 -41.83 -15.43 -31.71
N LYS A 86 -42.64 -16.46 -31.97
CA LYS A 86 -42.52 -17.33 -33.14
C LYS A 86 -42.93 -16.54 -34.39
N ALA A 87 -42.14 -16.61 -35.46
CA ALA A 87 -42.59 -16.92 -36.82
C ALA A 87 -41.43 -16.81 -37.83
N SER A 88 -41.47 -17.68 -38.83
CA SER A 88 -40.67 -17.71 -40.05
C SER A 88 -40.87 -16.49 -40.97
N ALA A 89 -39.84 -16.03 -41.65
CA ALA A 89 -39.90 -15.19 -42.87
C ALA A 89 -38.61 -15.48 -43.68
N VAL A 90 -38.68 -16.02 -44.91
CA VAL A 90 -38.90 -15.32 -46.19
C VAL A 90 -38.03 -14.08 -46.31
N GLU A 91 -37.01 -14.16 -47.17
CA GLU A 91 -36.13 -13.07 -47.59
C GLU A 91 -36.95 -12.11 -48.48
N GLU A 92 -37.59 -11.10 -47.88
CA GLU A 92 -38.05 -9.91 -48.62
C GLU A 92 -36.89 -8.93 -48.74
N GLU A 93 -36.70 -8.35 -49.94
CA GLU A 93 -35.74 -7.25 -50.16
C GLU A 93 -36.04 -6.11 -49.18
N GLU A 94 -35.03 -5.77 -48.39
CA GLU A 94 -35.23 -4.93 -47.22
C GLU A 94 -35.27 -3.43 -47.56
N PRO A 95 -36.19 -2.65 -46.99
CA PRO A 95 -36.23 -1.21 -47.21
C PRO A 95 -35.01 -0.55 -46.56
N ASN A 96 -34.13 0.00 -47.40
CA ASN A 96 -33.11 0.93 -46.98
C ASN A 96 -33.72 2.34 -46.99
N TYR A 97 -34.18 2.81 -45.83
CA TYR A 97 -34.79 4.13 -45.72
C TYR A 97 -33.74 5.22 -45.95
N THR A 98 -33.90 6.00 -47.02
CA THR A 98 -33.09 7.19 -47.24
C THR A 98 -33.52 8.30 -46.27
N ALA A 99 -32.69 9.35 -46.13
CA ALA A 99 -33.06 10.50 -45.28
C ALA A 99 -34.38 11.15 -45.72
N GLU A 100 -34.69 11.15 -47.02
CA GLU A 100 -35.93 11.66 -47.58
C GLU A 100 -37.14 10.78 -47.23
N ASP A 101 -36.95 9.46 -47.20
CA ASP A 101 -37.99 8.53 -46.78
C ASP A 101 -38.32 8.70 -45.30
N ILE A 102 -37.29 8.80 -44.44
CA ILE A 102 -37.45 9.01 -42.99
C ILE A 102 -38.19 10.32 -42.72
N ALA A 103 -37.94 11.37 -43.50
CA ALA A 103 -38.60 12.67 -43.36
C ALA A 103 -40.10 12.64 -43.73
N ARG A 104 -40.52 11.69 -44.58
CA ARG A 104 -41.93 11.52 -45.00
C ARG A 104 -42.73 10.60 -44.08
N MET A 105 -42.05 9.82 -43.23
CA MET A 105 -42.69 8.88 -42.31
C MET A 105 -43.25 9.61 -41.07
N SER A 106 -44.42 9.17 -40.61
CA SER A 106 -44.97 9.57 -39.32
C SER A 106 -44.13 9.06 -38.15
N GLU A 107 -44.25 9.68 -36.97
CA GLU A 107 -43.54 9.23 -35.76
C GLU A 107 -43.87 7.77 -35.39
N GLU A 108 -45.12 7.34 -35.59
CA GLU A 108 -45.53 5.95 -35.33
C GLU A 108 -44.86 4.96 -36.29
N GLU A 109 -44.78 5.29 -37.58
CA GLU A 109 -44.09 4.46 -38.58
C GLU A 109 -42.61 4.37 -38.29
N ARG A 110 -41.98 5.49 -37.92
CA ARG A 110 -40.57 5.55 -37.52
C ARG A 110 -40.29 4.72 -36.26
N THR A 111 -41.19 4.77 -35.27
CA THR A 111 -41.08 3.97 -34.05
C THR A 111 -41.19 2.47 -34.34
N LYS A 112 -42.16 2.06 -35.17
CA LYS A 112 -42.32 0.66 -35.59
C LYS A 112 -41.11 0.17 -36.41
N ALA A 113 -40.60 1.00 -37.32
CA ALA A 113 -39.42 0.70 -38.11
C ALA A 113 -38.17 0.51 -37.23
N ALA A 114 -37.92 1.42 -36.29
CA ALA A 114 -36.81 1.31 -35.34
C ALA A 114 -36.89 0.04 -34.48
N ALA A 115 -38.08 -0.30 -33.97
CA ALA A 115 -38.29 -1.51 -33.18
C ALA A 115 -38.05 -2.80 -34.00
N SER A 116 -38.51 -2.83 -35.26
CA SER A 116 -38.28 -3.94 -36.19
C SER A 116 -36.79 -4.11 -36.50
N LEU A 117 -36.09 -3.02 -36.83
CA LEU A 117 -34.64 -3.04 -37.09
C LEU A 117 -33.85 -3.48 -35.86
N LYS A 118 -34.22 -3.03 -34.66
CA LYS A 118 -33.62 -3.52 -33.40
C LYS A 118 -33.82 -5.02 -33.22
N ALA A 119 -35.02 -5.55 -33.48
CA ALA A 119 -35.29 -6.98 -33.37
C ALA A 119 -34.44 -7.81 -34.35
N LYS A 120 -34.26 -7.33 -35.58
CA LYS A 120 -33.34 -7.92 -36.57
C LYS A 120 -31.88 -7.84 -36.12
N GLY A 121 -31.46 -6.70 -35.57
CA GLY A 121 -30.14 -6.52 -34.97
C GLY A 121 -29.88 -7.52 -33.84
N ASN A 122 -30.85 -7.72 -32.94
CA ASN A 122 -30.77 -8.72 -31.88
C ASN A 122 -30.63 -10.14 -32.46
N ALA A 123 -31.43 -10.49 -33.49
CA ALA A 123 -31.36 -11.80 -34.14
C ALA A 123 -29.99 -12.04 -34.82
N ALA A 124 -29.46 -11.03 -35.51
CA ALA A 124 -28.13 -11.08 -36.12
C ALA A 124 -27.02 -11.21 -35.05
N TYR A 125 -27.14 -10.49 -33.93
CA TYR A 125 -26.22 -10.60 -32.80
C TYR A 125 -26.18 -12.01 -32.21
N GLN A 126 -27.34 -12.63 -32.00
CA GLN A 126 -27.43 -14.02 -31.51
C GLN A 126 -26.79 -15.03 -32.48
N GLN A 127 -26.83 -14.74 -33.78
CA GLN A 127 -26.15 -15.53 -34.82
C GLN A 127 -24.66 -15.21 -34.94
N ARG A 128 -24.09 -14.36 -34.06
CA ARG A 128 -22.71 -13.84 -34.13
C ARG A 128 -22.36 -13.10 -35.43
N LYS A 129 -23.37 -12.57 -36.14
CA LYS A 129 -23.21 -11.75 -37.35
C LYS A 129 -23.11 -10.27 -36.94
N PHE A 130 -22.01 -9.92 -36.27
CA PHE A 130 -21.87 -8.61 -35.62
C PHE A 130 -21.87 -7.43 -36.61
N ALA A 131 -21.24 -7.55 -37.78
CA ALA A 131 -21.26 -6.50 -38.81
C ALA A 131 -22.70 -6.22 -39.31
N THR A 132 -23.49 -7.26 -39.53
CA THR A 132 -24.90 -7.14 -39.93
C THR A 132 -25.75 -6.56 -38.80
N ALA A 133 -25.50 -6.97 -37.55
CA ALA A 133 -26.18 -6.39 -36.39
C ALA A 133 -25.88 -4.89 -36.24
N ILE A 134 -24.64 -4.47 -36.49
CA ILE A 134 -24.23 -3.05 -36.48
C ILE A 134 -25.01 -2.25 -37.53
N ASP A 135 -25.16 -2.77 -38.75
CA ASP A 135 -25.97 -2.12 -39.79
C ASP A 135 -27.42 -1.91 -39.33
N TYR A 136 -28.06 -2.97 -38.82
CA TYR A 136 -29.43 -2.89 -38.33
C TYR A 136 -29.60 -1.89 -37.19
N TYR A 137 -28.70 -1.88 -36.21
CA TYR A 137 -28.78 -0.89 -35.12
C TYR A 137 -28.50 0.53 -35.61
N THR A 138 -27.58 0.70 -36.56
CA THR A 138 -27.30 2.02 -37.16
C THR A 138 -28.51 2.57 -37.88
N ARG A 139 -29.19 1.73 -38.68
CA ARG A 139 -30.47 2.09 -39.33
C ARG A 139 -31.58 2.34 -38.30
N ALA A 140 -31.64 1.56 -37.22
CA ALA A 140 -32.61 1.77 -36.14
C ALA A 140 -32.41 3.14 -35.45
N ILE A 141 -31.16 3.53 -35.20
CA ILE A 141 -30.79 4.84 -34.63
C ILE A 141 -31.14 5.97 -35.60
N ALA A 142 -30.93 5.78 -36.91
CA ALA A 142 -31.25 6.79 -37.91
C ALA A 142 -32.76 7.05 -38.04
N VAL A 143 -33.58 5.99 -37.98
CA VAL A 143 -35.04 6.11 -38.19
C VAL A 143 -35.79 6.50 -36.92
N THR A 144 -35.30 6.16 -35.72
CA THR A 144 -36.06 6.40 -34.48
C THR A 144 -36.40 7.89 -34.30
N PRO A 145 -37.66 8.25 -33.95
CA PRO A 145 -38.01 9.63 -33.64
C PRO A 145 -37.50 10.05 -32.25
N LYS A 146 -37.27 9.08 -31.37
CA LYS A 146 -36.75 9.27 -30.02
C LYS A 146 -35.54 8.35 -29.78
N PRO A 147 -34.34 8.89 -29.61
CA PRO A 147 -33.17 8.08 -29.27
C PRO A 147 -33.37 7.38 -27.91
N GLU A 148 -33.12 6.08 -27.87
CA GLU A 148 -33.12 5.29 -26.63
C GLU A 148 -31.70 4.76 -26.35
N PRO A 149 -31.25 4.72 -25.07
CA PRO A 149 -29.94 4.21 -24.71
C PRO A 149 -29.67 2.79 -25.22
N VAL A 150 -30.71 1.95 -25.30
CA VAL A 150 -30.61 0.54 -25.69
C VAL A 150 -30.09 0.34 -27.12
N PHE A 151 -30.37 1.27 -28.06
CA PHE A 151 -29.90 1.12 -29.43
C PHE A 151 -28.38 1.25 -29.52
N PHE A 152 -27.83 2.30 -28.91
CA PHE A 152 -26.39 2.54 -28.84
C PHE A 152 -25.68 1.43 -28.04
N SER A 153 -26.24 1.06 -26.89
CA SER A 153 -25.79 -0.06 -26.05
C SER A 153 -25.62 -1.38 -26.79
N ASN A 154 -26.60 -1.73 -27.62
CA ASN A 154 -26.59 -2.98 -28.37
C ASN A 154 -25.59 -2.92 -29.55
N ARG A 155 -25.44 -1.75 -30.18
CA ARG A 155 -24.43 -1.53 -31.22
C ARG A 155 -23.01 -1.56 -30.64
N ALA A 156 -22.78 -0.94 -29.48
CA ALA A 156 -21.55 -1.06 -28.69
C ALA A 156 -21.20 -2.52 -28.39
N ALA A 157 -22.18 -3.32 -27.97
CA ALA A 157 -21.97 -4.76 -27.72
C ALA A 157 -21.49 -5.51 -28.98
N CYS A 158 -21.92 -5.09 -30.18
CA CYS A 158 -21.42 -5.66 -31.42
C CYS A 158 -19.96 -5.27 -31.68
N TYR A 159 -19.59 -4.00 -31.47
CA TYR A 159 -18.21 -3.53 -31.63
C TYR A 159 -17.22 -4.22 -30.68
N VAL A 160 -17.65 -4.58 -29.46
CA VAL A 160 -16.86 -5.40 -28.53
C VAL A 160 -16.55 -6.79 -29.09
N ASN A 161 -17.51 -7.41 -29.82
CA ASN A 161 -17.39 -8.78 -30.31
C ASN A 161 -16.85 -8.88 -31.75
N LEU A 162 -16.48 -7.77 -32.38
CA LEU A 162 -15.75 -7.80 -33.65
C LEU A 162 -14.34 -8.36 -33.46
N ASN A 163 -13.74 -8.82 -34.56
CA ASN A 163 -12.35 -9.27 -34.59
C ASN A 163 -11.58 -8.50 -35.69
N PRO A 164 -10.71 -7.54 -35.34
CA PRO A 164 -10.43 -7.06 -33.98
C PRO A 164 -11.60 -6.25 -33.38
N PRO A 165 -11.73 -6.18 -32.04
CA PRO A 165 -12.68 -5.28 -31.39
C PRO A 165 -12.44 -3.81 -31.75
N GLN A 166 -13.51 -3.01 -31.82
CA GLN A 166 -13.42 -1.58 -32.12
C GLN A 166 -13.71 -0.75 -30.86
N HIS A 167 -12.75 -0.69 -29.94
CA HIS A 167 -12.94 -0.12 -28.59
C HIS A 167 -13.34 1.36 -28.59
N GLU A 168 -12.80 2.18 -29.50
CA GLU A 168 -13.16 3.60 -29.61
C GLU A 168 -14.64 3.78 -29.95
N LYS A 169 -15.17 2.97 -30.87
CA LYS A 169 -16.60 3.00 -31.22
C LYS A 169 -17.49 2.48 -30.09
N VAL A 170 -16.99 1.55 -29.28
CA VAL A 170 -17.68 1.14 -28.05
C VAL A 170 -17.81 2.33 -27.10
N VAL A 171 -16.74 3.11 -26.92
CA VAL A 171 -16.75 4.32 -26.08
C VAL A 171 -17.75 5.34 -26.64
N GLU A 172 -17.68 5.67 -27.93
CA GLU A 172 -18.60 6.62 -28.57
C GLU A 172 -20.08 6.24 -28.40
N ASP A 173 -20.44 4.97 -28.64
CA ASP A 173 -21.82 4.51 -28.48
C ASP A 173 -22.25 4.50 -27.00
N CYS A 174 -21.36 4.13 -26.09
CA CYS A 174 -21.68 4.18 -24.66
C CYS A 174 -21.82 5.62 -24.17
N ASP A 175 -21.04 6.58 -24.69
CA ASP A 175 -21.21 8.01 -24.40
C ASP A 175 -22.59 8.51 -24.82
N GLN A 176 -23.05 8.14 -26.01
CA GLN A 176 -24.40 8.46 -26.48
C GLN A 176 -25.48 7.81 -25.60
N ALA A 177 -25.29 6.55 -25.19
CA ALA A 177 -26.22 5.87 -24.30
C ALA A 177 -26.31 6.56 -22.92
N LEU A 178 -25.16 6.95 -22.35
CA LEU A 178 -25.07 7.57 -21.03
C LEU A 178 -25.49 9.05 -21.03
N ALA A 179 -25.42 9.73 -22.17
CA ALA A 179 -26.02 11.05 -22.35
C ALA A 179 -27.57 10.99 -22.26
N LEU A 180 -28.16 9.88 -22.69
CA LEU A 180 -29.61 9.64 -22.63
C LEU A 180 -30.06 9.10 -21.26
N ASP A 181 -29.30 8.17 -20.68
CA ASP A 181 -29.53 7.61 -19.35
C ASP A 181 -28.19 7.41 -18.62
N LYS A 182 -27.89 8.33 -17.70
CA LYS A 182 -26.65 8.32 -16.92
C LYS A 182 -26.52 7.10 -16.00
N ASN A 183 -27.65 6.48 -15.62
CA ASN A 183 -27.68 5.36 -14.67
C ASN A 183 -27.59 4.00 -15.39
N TYR A 184 -27.35 4.01 -16.69
CA TYR A 184 -27.44 2.82 -17.50
C TYR A 184 -26.22 1.89 -17.34
N LEU A 185 -26.31 1.00 -16.34
CA LEU A 185 -25.25 0.08 -15.88
C LEU A 185 -24.57 -0.70 -17.02
N LYS A 186 -25.31 -1.14 -18.03
CA LYS A 186 -24.74 -1.92 -19.15
C LYS A 186 -23.81 -1.07 -20.03
N ALA A 187 -24.12 0.21 -20.23
CA ALA A 187 -23.24 1.10 -20.99
C ALA A 187 -22.01 1.50 -20.15
N LEU A 188 -22.16 1.77 -18.86
CA LEU A 188 -21.02 2.03 -17.96
C LEU A 188 -20.01 0.88 -17.99
N ASN A 189 -20.46 -0.35 -17.75
CA ASN A 189 -19.56 -1.51 -17.74
C ASN A 189 -18.89 -1.72 -19.10
N ARG A 190 -19.60 -1.57 -20.22
CA ARG A 190 -19.01 -1.73 -21.56
C ARG A 190 -18.00 -0.63 -21.89
N ARG A 191 -18.31 0.61 -21.53
CA ARG A 191 -17.38 1.74 -21.70
C ARG A 191 -16.14 1.53 -20.85
N ALA A 192 -16.30 1.12 -19.60
CA ALA A 192 -15.20 0.82 -18.70
C ALA A 192 -14.26 -0.25 -19.27
N THR A 193 -14.79 -1.40 -19.73
CA THR A 193 -13.96 -2.45 -20.36
C THR A 193 -13.24 -1.96 -21.62
N ALA A 194 -13.91 -1.15 -22.46
CA ALA A 194 -13.29 -0.59 -23.66
C ALA A 194 -12.19 0.43 -23.32
N LEU A 195 -12.45 1.33 -22.37
CA LEU A 195 -11.46 2.31 -21.89
C LEU A 195 -10.24 1.60 -21.29
N GLU A 196 -10.46 0.51 -20.55
CA GLU A 196 -9.37 -0.29 -20.01
C GLU A 196 -8.51 -0.94 -21.10
N ALA A 197 -9.14 -1.48 -22.15
CA ALA A 197 -8.43 -2.04 -23.30
C ALA A 197 -7.64 -0.97 -24.09
N LEU A 198 -8.10 0.28 -24.06
CA LEU A 198 -7.42 1.46 -24.60
C LEU A 198 -6.38 2.07 -23.64
N ASP A 199 -6.14 1.43 -22.48
CA ASP A 199 -5.24 1.91 -21.43
C ASP A 199 -5.60 3.29 -20.84
N ARG A 200 -6.88 3.72 -21.00
CA ARG A 200 -7.48 4.91 -20.39
C ARG A 200 -7.99 4.59 -18.98
N LEU A 201 -7.06 4.17 -18.11
CA LEU A 201 -7.35 3.53 -16.83
C LEU A 201 -8.11 4.41 -15.83
N GLU A 202 -7.84 5.73 -15.79
CA GLU A 202 -8.57 6.64 -14.88
C GLU A 202 -10.05 6.74 -15.25
N GLU A 203 -10.36 6.76 -16.55
CA GLU A 203 -11.75 6.83 -17.02
C GLU A 203 -12.44 5.49 -16.81
N ALA A 204 -11.76 4.38 -17.07
CA ALA A 204 -12.26 3.04 -16.77
C ALA A 204 -12.58 2.87 -15.28
N LEU A 205 -11.70 3.34 -14.39
CA LEU A 205 -11.90 3.29 -12.93
C LEU A 205 -13.14 4.08 -12.51
N ARG A 206 -13.36 5.27 -13.08
CA ARG A 206 -14.56 6.09 -12.81
C ARG A 206 -15.83 5.34 -13.18
N ASP A 207 -15.87 4.73 -14.35
CA ASP A 207 -17.06 4.00 -14.82
C ASP A 207 -17.33 2.73 -14.03
N PHE A 208 -16.29 1.92 -13.73
CA PHE A 208 -16.46 0.74 -12.87
C PHE A 208 -16.89 1.13 -11.45
N THR A 209 -16.36 2.22 -10.90
CA THR A 209 -16.77 2.75 -9.59
C THR A 209 -18.23 3.19 -9.61
N ALA A 210 -18.64 3.93 -10.65
CA ALA A 210 -20.03 4.33 -10.83
C ALA A 210 -20.95 3.12 -10.96
N ALA A 211 -20.59 2.13 -11.79
CA ALA A 211 -21.38 0.91 -11.95
C ALA A 211 -21.52 0.14 -10.63
N ALA A 212 -20.44 -0.02 -9.86
CA ALA A 212 -20.46 -0.70 -8.57
C ALA A 212 -21.37 0.02 -7.55
N ILE A 213 -21.30 1.35 -7.49
CA ILE A 213 -22.12 2.15 -6.57
C ILE A 213 -23.60 2.13 -6.96
N LEU A 214 -23.92 2.33 -8.24
CA LEU A 214 -25.30 2.31 -8.76
C LEU A 214 -25.96 0.94 -8.56
N ASP A 215 -25.18 -0.13 -8.65
CA ASP A 215 -25.59 -1.51 -8.37
C ASP A 215 -25.56 -1.86 -6.87
N LYS A 216 -25.26 -0.89 -6.00
CA LYS A 216 -25.17 -1.06 -4.54
C LYS A 216 -24.24 -2.20 -4.12
N PHE A 217 -23.16 -2.41 -4.88
CA PHE A 217 -22.16 -3.46 -4.66
C PHE A 217 -22.74 -4.88 -4.62
N GLN A 218 -23.89 -5.13 -5.27
CA GLN A 218 -24.49 -6.47 -5.34
C GLN A 218 -23.71 -7.39 -6.29
N ASN A 219 -23.16 -6.84 -7.37
CA ASN A 219 -22.35 -7.57 -8.32
C ASN A 219 -20.85 -7.59 -7.93
N MET A 220 -20.37 -8.77 -7.53
CA MET A 220 -18.95 -9.00 -7.20
C MET A 220 -18.00 -8.72 -8.38
N ALA A 221 -18.42 -8.98 -9.63
CA ALA A 221 -17.58 -8.74 -10.80
C ALA A 221 -17.27 -7.24 -11.02
N ALA A 222 -18.17 -6.36 -10.59
CA ALA A 222 -17.94 -4.91 -10.65
C ALA A 222 -16.88 -4.49 -9.62
N ALA A 223 -16.93 -5.03 -8.40
CA ALA A 223 -15.93 -4.78 -7.36
C ALA A 223 -14.54 -5.30 -7.76
N GLU A 224 -14.47 -6.52 -8.30
CA GLU A 224 -13.22 -7.10 -8.83
C GLU A 224 -12.62 -6.25 -9.96
N SER A 225 -13.47 -5.70 -10.84
CA SER A 225 -13.02 -4.81 -11.92
C SER A 225 -12.46 -3.49 -11.39
N VAL A 226 -13.09 -2.89 -10.37
CA VAL A 226 -12.55 -1.70 -9.69
C VAL A 226 -11.18 -2.00 -9.09
N GLU A 227 -11.05 -3.08 -8.31
CA GLU A 227 -9.79 -3.44 -7.65
C GLU A 227 -8.67 -3.67 -8.67
N ARG A 228 -8.96 -4.43 -9.74
CA ARG A 228 -8.01 -4.77 -10.79
C ARG A 228 -7.53 -3.54 -11.56
N VAL A 229 -8.44 -2.66 -11.98
CA VAL A 229 -8.09 -1.42 -12.71
C VAL A 229 -7.35 -0.45 -11.79
N LEU A 230 -7.78 -0.33 -10.53
CA LEU A 230 -7.14 0.52 -9.54
C LEU A 230 -5.69 0.09 -9.30
N LYS A 231 -5.44 -1.21 -9.10
CA LYS A 231 -4.10 -1.77 -8.97
C LYS A 231 -3.25 -1.46 -10.20
N LYS A 232 -3.77 -1.73 -11.41
CA LYS A 232 -3.06 -1.45 -12.67
C LYS A 232 -2.70 0.04 -12.81
N LEU A 233 -3.65 0.94 -12.53
CA LEU A 233 -3.45 2.39 -12.57
C LEU A 233 -2.41 2.85 -11.56
N ALA A 234 -2.57 2.47 -10.28
CA ALA A 234 -1.68 2.87 -9.21
C ALA A 234 -0.25 2.38 -9.44
N THR A 235 -0.07 1.12 -9.87
CA THR A 235 1.25 0.57 -10.23
C THR A 235 1.88 1.33 -11.39
N LYS A 236 1.15 1.56 -12.49
CA LYS A 236 1.67 2.30 -13.64
C LYS A 236 2.09 3.72 -13.24
N LYS A 237 1.25 4.41 -12.47
CA LYS A 237 1.52 5.77 -12.01
C LYS A 237 2.68 5.84 -11.02
N ALA A 238 2.78 4.87 -10.11
CA ALA A 238 3.92 4.77 -9.21
C ALA A 238 5.23 4.60 -9.99
N GLN A 239 5.25 3.74 -11.02
CA GLN A 239 6.44 3.55 -11.87
C GLN A 239 6.85 4.82 -12.61
N GLU A 240 5.87 5.54 -13.20
CA GLU A 240 6.11 6.82 -13.89
C GLU A 240 6.71 7.87 -12.93
N ILE A 241 6.15 8.00 -11.73
CA ILE A 241 6.61 8.95 -10.71
C ILE A 241 7.99 8.53 -10.18
N TYR A 242 8.15 7.26 -9.81
CA TYR A 242 9.37 6.75 -9.18
C TYR A 242 10.57 6.79 -10.13
N ALA A 243 10.36 6.58 -11.43
CA ALA A 243 11.41 6.68 -12.44
C ALA A 243 12.01 8.08 -12.59
N SER A 244 11.27 9.13 -12.23
CA SER A 244 11.71 10.53 -12.34
C SER A 244 11.97 11.20 -10.98
N ARG A 245 11.75 10.47 -9.88
CA ARG A 245 11.89 11.01 -8.52
C ARG A 245 13.35 11.15 -8.14
N GLU A 246 13.71 12.34 -7.64
CA GLU A 246 15.04 12.58 -7.10
C GLU A 246 15.27 11.77 -5.82
N LYS A 247 16.40 11.06 -5.76
CA LYS A 247 16.83 10.36 -4.55
C LYS A 247 17.22 11.42 -3.51
N ARG A 248 16.46 11.49 -2.42
CA ARG A 248 16.71 12.40 -1.30
C ARG A 248 16.77 11.62 0.00
N LEU A 249 17.48 12.17 0.98
CA LEU A 249 17.40 11.66 2.34
C LEU A 249 15.94 11.66 2.83
N PRO A 250 15.54 10.65 3.61
CA PRO A 250 14.27 10.68 4.32
C PRO A 250 14.15 11.87 5.28
N SER A 251 12.99 12.01 5.92
CA SER A 251 12.79 13.05 6.93
C SER A 251 13.81 12.94 8.07
N TYR A 252 14.11 14.08 8.69
CA TYR A 252 15.04 14.14 9.83
C TYR A 252 14.70 13.10 10.92
N MET A 253 13.42 12.98 11.27
CA MET A 253 12.98 12.06 12.33
C MET A 253 13.23 10.60 11.95
N PHE A 254 13.03 10.24 10.69
CA PHE A 254 13.30 8.89 10.20
C PHE A 254 14.80 8.59 10.20
N THR A 255 15.61 9.50 9.66
CA THR A 255 17.07 9.35 9.64
C THR A 255 17.63 9.30 11.06
N SER A 256 17.10 10.12 11.96
CA SER A 256 17.46 10.12 13.38
C SER A 256 17.11 8.80 14.06
N ALA A 257 15.92 8.26 13.79
CA ALA A 257 15.49 6.97 14.31
C ALA A 257 16.41 5.83 13.84
N TYR A 258 16.80 5.83 12.56
CA TYR A 258 17.73 4.83 12.02
C TYR A 258 19.09 4.89 12.70
N PHE A 259 19.73 6.07 12.76
CA PHE A 259 21.05 6.18 13.40
C PHE A 259 20.99 5.98 14.92
N GLY A 260 19.88 6.33 15.57
CA GLY A 260 19.62 6.04 16.98
C GLY A 260 19.45 4.56 17.30
N ALA A 261 19.26 3.72 16.29
CA ALA A 261 19.22 2.25 16.43
C ALA A 261 20.64 1.63 16.54
N PHE A 262 21.69 2.40 16.30
CA PHE A 262 23.08 1.99 16.47
C PHE A 262 23.70 2.68 17.67
N ARG A 263 24.56 1.98 18.41
CA ARG A 263 25.23 2.58 19.57
C ARG A 263 26.33 3.55 19.11
N PRO A 264 26.55 4.67 19.83
CA PRO A 264 27.64 5.58 19.53
C PRO A 264 28.99 4.87 19.57
N ARG A 265 29.83 5.14 18.58
CA ARG A 265 31.21 4.63 18.51
C ARG A 265 32.21 5.76 18.62
N PRO A 266 33.40 5.52 19.20
CA PRO A 266 34.47 6.50 19.18
C PRO A 266 34.86 6.85 17.74
N LEU A 267 35.23 8.11 17.52
CA LEU A 267 35.71 8.57 16.23
C LEU A 267 37.07 7.93 15.89
N PRO A 268 37.32 7.51 14.65
CA PRO A 268 38.54 6.80 14.25
C PRO A 268 39.75 7.72 14.37
N GLU A 269 40.83 7.27 15.03
CA GLU A 269 42.06 8.05 15.16
C GLU A 269 42.62 8.45 13.78
N LEU A 270 42.98 9.73 13.66
CA LEU A 270 43.57 10.25 12.42
C LEU A 270 45.05 9.84 12.35
N PRO A 271 45.58 9.59 11.15
CA PRO A 271 47.00 9.36 10.97
C PRO A 271 47.82 10.61 11.35
N GLU A 272 49.11 10.43 11.63
CA GLU A 272 50.01 11.52 12.08
C GLU A 272 50.02 12.74 11.14
N ASN A 273 49.91 12.49 9.83
CA ASN A 273 49.81 13.52 8.79
C ASN A 273 48.49 13.34 8.02
N PRO A 274 47.36 13.84 8.55
CA PRO A 274 46.05 13.62 7.94
C PRO A 274 45.92 14.40 6.63
N SER A 275 45.47 13.71 5.58
CA SER A 275 45.06 14.33 4.33
C SER A 275 43.85 15.26 4.53
N GLN A 276 43.52 16.03 3.50
CA GLN A 276 42.28 16.82 3.53
C GLN A 276 41.03 15.90 3.67
N GLY A 277 40.97 14.80 2.92
CA GLY A 277 39.86 13.85 3.02
C GLY A 277 39.75 13.20 4.40
N ASP A 278 40.89 13.02 5.09
CA ASP A 278 40.93 12.47 6.45
C ASP A 278 40.22 13.39 7.45
N GLN A 279 40.50 14.70 7.35
CA GLN A 279 39.90 15.73 8.19
C GLN A 279 38.41 15.90 7.86
N THR A 280 38.06 15.89 6.57
CA THR A 280 36.66 15.97 6.13
C THR A 280 35.84 14.77 6.58
N LEU A 281 36.40 13.55 6.58
CA LEU A 281 35.74 12.37 7.16
C LEU A 281 35.47 12.55 8.66
N ARG A 282 36.45 13.10 9.40
CA ARG A 282 36.26 13.40 10.81
C ARG A 282 35.11 14.39 11.03
N MET A 283 35.05 15.45 10.22
CA MET A 283 33.94 16.40 10.23
C MET A 283 32.60 15.73 9.90
N ALA A 284 32.57 14.80 8.94
CA ALA A 284 31.36 14.06 8.58
C ALA A 284 30.81 13.24 9.76
N LEU A 285 31.69 12.57 10.49
CA LEU A 285 31.33 11.77 11.67
C LEU A 285 30.93 12.65 12.87
N GLU A 286 31.53 13.82 13.02
CA GLU A 286 31.14 14.82 14.03
C GLU A 286 29.76 15.41 13.72
N ALA A 287 29.49 15.75 12.45
CA ALA A 287 28.17 16.18 11.98
C ALA A 287 27.12 15.07 12.22
N LEU A 288 27.46 13.81 11.95
CA LEU A 288 26.60 12.67 12.25
C LEU A 288 26.28 12.57 13.75
N GLY A 289 27.30 12.72 14.61
CA GLY A 289 27.14 12.72 16.06
C GLY A 289 26.31 13.90 16.59
N ALA A 290 26.32 15.02 15.87
CA ALA A 290 25.47 16.19 16.13
C ALA A 290 24.07 16.07 15.50
N SER A 291 23.72 14.93 14.91
CA SER A 291 22.47 14.69 14.17
C SER A 291 22.27 15.61 12.95
N ASP A 292 23.34 16.24 12.43
CA ASP A 292 23.29 17.00 11.18
C ASP A 292 23.50 16.06 9.98
N TYR A 293 22.47 15.28 9.68
CA TYR A 293 22.54 14.19 8.71
C TYR A 293 22.78 14.66 7.27
N ALA A 294 22.21 15.81 6.90
CA ALA A 294 22.42 16.37 5.56
C ALA A 294 23.88 16.78 5.36
N HIS A 295 24.46 17.46 6.35
CA HIS A 295 25.86 17.87 6.30
C HIS A 295 26.81 16.66 6.41
N ALA A 296 26.51 15.68 7.27
CA ALA A 296 27.25 14.43 7.35
C ALA A 296 27.27 13.68 6.01
N PHE A 297 26.14 13.65 5.29
CA PHE A 297 26.06 13.06 3.96
C PHE A 297 26.88 13.84 2.92
N THR A 298 26.83 15.18 2.93
CA THR A 298 27.67 15.99 2.04
C THR A 298 29.16 15.75 2.31
N LEU A 299 29.58 15.86 3.58
CA LEU A 299 30.97 15.73 3.99
C LEU A 299 31.55 14.34 3.73
N VAL A 300 30.77 13.26 3.90
CA VAL A 300 31.31 11.91 3.62
C VAL A 300 31.58 11.70 2.12
N ASN A 301 30.75 12.29 1.25
CA ASN A 301 31.01 12.24 -0.19
C ASN A 301 32.24 13.08 -0.55
N GLU A 302 32.34 14.29 0.01
CA GLU A 302 33.49 15.18 -0.18
C GLU A 302 34.80 14.55 0.31
N ALA A 303 34.78 13.90 1.48
CA ALA A 303 35.93 13.20 2.04
C ALA A 303 36.45 12.10 1.10
N ILE A 304 35.54 11.32 0.51
CA ILE A 304 35.89 10.26 -0.44
C ILE A 304 36.49 10.87 -1.73
N GLU A 305 35.94 11.97 -2.23
CA GLU A 305 36.45 12.67 -3.43
C GLU A 305 37.83 13.29 -3.21
N GLN A 306 38.07 13.87 -2.03
CA GLN A 306 39.36 14.44 -1.63
C GLN A 306 40.44 13.37 -1.42
N GLY A 307 40.04 12.12 -1.25
CA GLY A 307 40.90 10.98 -1.00
C GLY A 307 41.24 10.84 0.48
N ILE A 308 40.88 9.69 1.05
CA ILE A 308 41.22 9.32 2.43
C ILE A 308 42.51 8.48 2.40
N SER A 309 43.45 8.78 3.30
CA SER A 309 44.83 8.29 3.22
C SER A 309 45.05 6.88 3.78
N TRP A 310 44.13 6.37 4.62
CA TRP A 310 44.27 5.09 5.31
C TRP A 310 43.03 4.20 5.19
N ASP A 311 43.23 2.88 5.24
CA ASP A 311 42.20 1.91 4.85
C ASP A 311 41.04 1.84 5.84
N ALA A 312 41.29 1.93 7.15
CA ALA A 312 40.20 1.98 8.15
C ALA A 312 39.32 3.23 7.98
N GLY A 313 39.90 4.37 7.62
CA GLY A 313 39.15 5.60 7.31
C GLY A 313 38.32 5.47 6.05
N LYS A 314 38.89 4.89 4.98
CA LYS A 314 38.15 4.60 3.74
C LYS A 314 37.00 3.64 3.99
N ALA A 315 37.22 2.58 4.78
CA ALA A 315 36.18 1.63 5.16
C ALA A 315 35.06 2.33 5.92
N GLU A 316 35.37 3.14 6.94
CA GLU A 316 34.37 3.88 7.71
C GLU A 316 33.58 4.89 6.83
N ALA A 317 34.24 5.57 5.89
CA ALA A 317 33.57 6.47 4.95
C ALA A 317 32.62 5.73 4.02
N LEU A 318 33.03 4.58 3.48
CA LEU A 318 32.19 3.74 2.63
C LEU A 318 31.02 3.12 3.41
N ASN A 319 31.26 2.69 4.65
CA ASN A 319 30.22 2.26 5.58
C ASN A 319 29.17 3.36 5.81
N LEU A 320 29.60 4.61 6.04
CA LEU A 320 28.69 5.73 6.23
C LEU A 320 27.96 6.12 4.94
N ARG A 321 28.64 6.24 3.80
CA ARG A 321 28.00 6.54 2.51
C ARG A 321 27.02 5.44 2.09
N GLY A 322 27.39 4.17 2.26
CA GLY A 322 26.52 3.03 2.03
C GLY A 322 25.27 3.06 2.89
N THR A 323 25.39 3.52 4.15
CA THR A 323 24.24 3.75 5.04
C THR A 323 23.29 4.80 4.47
N PHE A 324 23.80 5.95 4.04
CA PHE A 324 22.97 6.99 3.44
C PHE A 324 22.32 6.54 2.13
N LYS A 325 23.06 5.82 1.27
CA LYS A 325 22.49 5.21 0.05
C LYS A 325 21.36 4.25 0.38
N PHE A 326 21.52 3.40 1.39
CA PHE A 326 20.47 2.50 1.85
C PHE A 326 19.22 3.26 2.28
N LEU A 327 19.38 4.32 3.08
CA LEU A 327 18.27 5.19 3.51
C LEU A 327 17.56 5.90 2.34
N MET A 328 18.28 6.21 1.27
CA MET A 328 17.73 6.78 0.03
C MET A 328 17.18 5.72 -0.93
N THR A 329 17.04 4.46 -0.49
CA THR A 329 16.59 3.31 -1.28
C THR A 329 17.52 2.91 -2.44
N ASP A 330 18.76 3.41 -2.44
CA ASP A 330 19.79 3.01 -3.40
C ASP A 330 20.45 1.69 -2.95
N ILE A 331 19.68 0.60 -3.01
CA ILE A 331 20.07 -0.73 -2.48
C ILE A 331 21.37 -1.24 -3.12
N ASP A 332 21.50 -1.12 -4.44
CA ASP A 332 22.68 -1.61 -5.16
C ASP A 332 23.92 -0.76 -4.86
N GLY A 333 23.77 0.57 -4.83
CA GLY A 333 24.87 1.46 -4.48
C GLY A 333 25.30 1.32 -3.02
N ALA A 334 24.38 1.05 -2.10
CA ALA A 334 24.66 0.76 -0.70
C ALA A 334 25.46 -0.55 -0.57
N LYS A 335 25.02 -1.60 -1.28
CA LYS A 335 25.71 -2.89 -1.32
C LYS A 335 27.14 -2.76 -1.81
N GLU A 336 27.35 -2.02 -2.90
CA GLU A 336 28.68 -1.79 -3.46
C GLU A 336 29.62 -1.13 -2.44
N ASP A 337 29.15 -0.09 -1.76
CA ASP A 337 29.94 0.60 -0.75
C ASP A 337 30.24 -0.29 0.46
N PHE A 338 29.26 -1.07 0.94
CA PHE A 338 29.49 -1.99 2.05
C PHE A 338 30.48 -3.11 1.70
N LEU A 339 30.39 -3.68 0.49
CA LEU A 339 31.36 -4.70 0.05
C LEU A 339 32.77 -4.13 -0.05
N LYS A 340 32.94 -2.94 -0.64
CA LYS A 340 34.25 -2.26 -0.69
C LYS A 340 34.79 -1.90 0.69
N SER A 341 33.90 -1.51 1.62
CA SER A 341 34.27 -1.29 3.02
C SER A 341 34.84 -2.56 3.66
N LEU A 342 34.20 -3.72 3.43
CA LEU A 342 34.65 -5.01 3.96
C LEU A 342 35.93 -5.52 3.29
N GLU A 343 36.17 -5.19 2.02
CA GLU A 343 37.44 -5.48 1.34
C GLU A 343 38.62 -4.73 1.98
N LEU A 344 38.38 -3.49 2.44
CA LEU A 344 39.39 -2.64 3.10
C LEU A 344 39.58 -3.00 4.58
N ASP A 345 38.49 -3.25 5.30
CA ASP A 345 38.52 -3.65 6.70
C ASP A 345 37.42 -4.71 6.99
N PRO A 346 37.77 -6.01 6.92
CA PRO A 346 36.86 -7.08 7.27
C PRO A 346 36.45 -7.06 8.75
N SER A 347 37.24 -6.44 9.62
CA SER A 347 36.99 -6.39 11.07
C SER A 347 35.98 -5.32 11.48
N LEU A 348 35.55 -4.46 10.54
CA LEU A 348 34.53 -3.45 10.77
C LEU A 348 33.14 -4.08 10.93
N THR A 349 32.84 -4.55 12.13
CA THR A 349 31.60 -5.25 12.53
C THR A 349 30.33 -4.56 12.03
N GLN A 350 30.29 -3.24 12.07
CA GLN A 350 29.11 -2.45 11.71
C GLN A 350 28.76 -2.54 10.23
N THR A 351 29.74 -2.77 9.36
CA THR A 351 29.47 -2.97 7.93
C THR A 351 28.79 -4.31 7.69
N TRP A 352 29.19 -5.38 8.40
CA TRP A 352 28.50 -6.67 8.36
C TRP A 352 27.05 -6.58 8.86
N VAL A 353 26.82 -5.85 9.95
CA VAL A 353 25.48 -5.61 10.50
C VAL A 353 24.59 -4.86 9.50
N LYS A 354 25.12 -3.82 8.84
CA LYS A 354 24.35 -3.01 7.89
C LYS A 354 24.10 -3.70 6.56
N ILE A 355 25.09 -4.43 6.01
CA ILE A 355 24.89 -5.18 4.76
C ILE A 355 23.89 -6.34 4.94
N ALA A 356 23.71 -6.87 6.15
CA ALA A 356 22.64 -7.83 6.42
C ALA A 356 21.24 -7.25 6.10
N SER A 357 21.02 -5.95 6.36
CA SER A 357 19.77 -5.27 6.02
C SER A 357 19.57 -5.16 4.50
N VAL A 358 20.66 -4.93 3.75
CA VAL A 358 20.64 -4.94 2.28
C VAL A 358 20.24 -6.31 1.73
N TRP A 359 20.79 -7.39 2.28
CA TRP A 359 20.44 -8.74 1.85
C TRP A 359 18.99 -9.09 2.16
N MET A 360 18.46 -8.63 3.30
CA MET A 360 17.06 -8.79 3.64
C MET A 360 16.12 -8.04 2.66
N GLU A 361 16.47 -6.81 2.27
CA GLU A 361 15.74 -6.04 1.23
C GLU A 361 15.77 -6.77 -0.12
N GLN A 362 16.91 -7.39 -0.45
CA GLN A 362 17.05 -8.21 -1.66
C GLN A 362 16.37 -9.60 -1.56
N GLY A 363 15.74 -9.91 -0.41
CA GLY A 363 15.04 -11.16 -0.17
C GLY A 363 15.93 -12.39 0.03
N ASP A 364 17.16 -12.18 0.47
CA ASP A 364 18.11 -13.25 0.80
C ASP A 364 18.43 -13.28 2.31
N PRO A 365 17.49 -13.78 3.15
CA PRO A 365 17.70 -13.84 4.60
C PRO A 365 18.86 -14.75 4.99
N LYS A 366 19.19 -15.75 4.16
CA LYS A 366 20.31 -16.65 4.42
C LYS A 366 21.62 -15.86 4.43
N LYS A 367 21.87 -15.03 3.41
CA LYS A 367 23.06 -14.17 3.39
C LYS A 367 23.07 -13.13 4.50
N ALA A 368 21.90 -12.64 4.91
CA ALA A 368 21.82 -11.74 6.06
C ALA A 368 22.34 -12.41 7.35
N PHE A 369 21.96 -13.67 7.62
CA PHE A 369 22.49 -14.42 8.76
C PHE A 369 23.98 -14.78 8.62
N GLU A 370 24.45 -15.11 7.41
CA GLU A 370 25.89 -15.29 7.16
C GLU A 370 26.68 -14.02 7.51
N CYS A 371 26.14 -12.83 7.21
CA CYS A 371 26.76 -11.56 7.59
C CYS A 371 26.82 -11.37 9.12
N PHE A 372 25.76 -11.74 9.86
CA PHE A 372 25.80 -11.70 11.32
C PHE A 372 26.79 -12.72 11.89
N ASP A 373 26.92 -13.91 11.30
CA ASP A 373 27.91 -14.90 11.72
C ASP A 373 29.34 -14.38 11.52
N GLU A 374 29.62 -13.69 10.41
CA GLU A 374 30.91 -13.00 10.21
C GLU A 374 31.11 -11.87 11.23
N ALA A 375 30.07 -11.05 11.49
CA ALA A 375 30.14 -9.99 12.51
C ALA A 375 30.53 -10.55 13.89
N ILE A 376 29.94 -11.69 14.29
CA ILE A 376 30.23 -12.37 15.56
C ILE A 376 31.66 -12.91 15.60
N LYS A 377 32.20 -13.42 14.48
CA LYS A 377 33.60 -13.87 14.42
C LYS A 377 34.59 -12.73 14.67
N HIS A 378 34.29 -11.54 14.16
CA HIS A 378 35.15 -10.36 14.32
C HIS A 378 35.01 -9.71 15.69
N ASN A 379 33.78 -9.56 16.21
CA ASN A 379 33.55 -8.99 17.54
C ASN A 379 32.31 -9.59 18.21
N PRO A 380 32.44 -10.68 18.99
CA PRO A 380 31.29 -11.32 19.64
C PRO A 380 30.70 -10.51 20.80
N ASN A 381 31.35 -9.41 21.20
CA ASN A 381 30.89 -8.56 22.30
C ASN A 381 30.24 -7.26 21.81
N ASP A 382 30.05 -7.07 20.50
CA ASP A 382 29.30 -5.93 19.98
C ASP A 382 27.78 -6.17 20.16
N PRO A 383 27.09 -5.42 21.02
CA PRO A 383 25.67 -5.59 21.29
C PRO A 383 24.75 -5.21 20.11
N ASP A 384 25.24 -4.45 19.12
CA ASP A 384 24.46 -4.07 17.93
C ASP A 384 24.23 -5.27 17.01
N ILE A 385 25.17 -6.22 16.96
CA ILE A 385 25.00 -7.48 16.21
C ILE A 385 23.72 -8.18 16.65
N TYR A 386 23.60 -8.42 17.95
CA TYR A 386 22.47 -9.15 18.51
C TYR A 386 21.18 -8.36 18.44
N TYR A 387 21.23 -7.04 18.60
CA TYR A 387 20.06 -6.18 18.43
C TYR A 387 19.50 -6.28 17.00
N HIS A 388 20.32 -6.03 15.98
CA HIS A 388 19.87 -6.06 14.58
C HIS A 388 19.58 -7.47 14.06
N ARG A 389 20.31 -8.49 14.52
CA ARG A 389 19.96 -9.89 14.25
C ARG A 389 18.59 -10.25 14.85
N GLY A 390 18.30 -9.77 16.06
CA GLY A 390 17.00 -9.87 16.69
C GLY A 390 15.88 -9.19 15.87
N GLN A 391 16.16 -8.03 15.27
CA GLN A 391 15.20 -7.35 14.38
C GLN A 391 14.90 -8.19 13.13
N VAL A 392 15.92 -8.77 12.50
CA VAL A 392 15.73 -9.66 11.34
C VAL A 392 14.88 -10.89 11.70
N LEU A 393 15.17 -11.53 12.83
CA LEU A 393 14.36 -12.65 13.34
C LEU A 393 12.92 -12.23 13.62
N PHE A 394 12.72 -11.04 14.21
CA PHE A 394 11.40 -10.50 14.49
C PHE A 394 10.58 -10.31 13.20
N ILE A 395 11.18 -9.78 12.13
CA ILE A 395 10.54 -9.61 10.81
C ILE A 395 10.16 -10.97 10.20
N MET A 396 10.97 -11.99 10.46
CA MET A 396 10.69 -13.36 10.05
C MET A 396 9.63 -14.06 10.92
N ASN A 397 9.09 -13.37 11.93
CA ASN A 397 8.18 -13.89 12.96
C ASN A 397 8.80 -14.95 13.88
N GLU A 398 10.13 -15.03 13.96
CA GLU A 398 10.87 -15.90 14.88
C GLU A 398 11.03 -15.18 16.23
N PHE A 399 9.91 -14.93 16.91
CA PHE A 399 9.86 -14.04 18.08
C PHE A 399 10.62 -14.57 19.30
N ALA A 400 10.67 -15.89 19.49
CA ALA A 400 11.42 -16.50 20.58
C ALA A 400 12.93 -16.27 20.41
N ASP A 401 13.45 -16.57 19.22
CA ASP A 401 14.87 -16.36 18.88
C ASP A 401 15.23 -14.86 18.90
N ALA A 402 14.31 -13.99 18.45
CA ALA A 402 14.48 -12.55 18.56
C ALA A 402 14.63 -12.12 20.03
N ALA A 403 13.79 -12.64 20.93
CA ALA A 403 13.90 -12.35 22.36
C ALA A 403 15.22 -12.83 22.97
N GLU A 404 15.76 -13.98 22.54
CA GLU A 404 17.09 -14.43 22.98
C GLU A 404 18.20 -13.46 22.53
N ASN A 405 18.14 -13.00 21.28
CA ASN A 405 19.12 -12.05 20.74
C ASN A 405 19.01 -10.67 21.44
N TYR A 406 17.79 -10.18 21.69
CA TYR A 406 17.61 -8.95 22.46
C TYR A 406 18.09 -9.10 23.90
N THR A 407 17.85 -10.25 24.54
CA THR A 407 18.40 -10.56 25.86
C THR A 407 19.93 -10.47 25.84
N LYS A 408 20.58 -11.11 24.85
CA LYS A 408 22.04 -11.03 24.71
C LYS A 408 22.53 -9.59 24.50
N SER A 409 21.83 -8.79 23.71
CA SER A 409 22.13 -7.37 23.53
C SER A 409 22.03 -6.60 24.86
N THR A 410 21.00 -6.86 25.68
CA THR A 410 20.86 -6.21 27.00
C THR A 410 21.89 -6.66 28.04
N GLU A 411 22.42 -7.89 27.94
CA GLU A 411 23.50 -8.36 28.80
C GLU A 411 24.84 -7.69 28.49
N LEU A 412 25.08 -7.38 27.20
CA LEU A 412 26.29 -6.72 26.73
C LEU A 412 26.25 -5.20 26.94
N ASP A 413 25.08 -4.58 26.79
CA ASP A 413 24.84 -3.18 27.14
C ASP A 413 23.41 -2.97 27.64
N ASP A 414 23.29 -2.68 28.94
CA ASP A 414 22.02 -2.47 29.62
C ASP A 414 21.50 -1.03 29.51
N LYS A 415 22.25 -0.10 28.92
CA LYS A 415 21.88 1.33 28.79
C LYS A 415 21.15 1.65 27.50
N PHE A 416 21.16 0.74 26.53
CA PHE A 416 20.48 0.93 25.26
C PHE A 416 18.99 0.59 25.37
N VAL A 417 18.16 1.62 25.45
CA VAL A 417 16.72 1.49 25.71
C VAL A 417 16.00 0.59 24.71
N PHE A 418 16.40 0.60 23.44
CA PHE A 418 15.68 -0.15 22.39
C PHE A 418 15.84 -1.67 22.53
N SER A 419 16.97 -2.19 23.03
CA SER A 419 17.09 -3.64 23.27
C SER A 419 16.10 -4.12 24.34
N HIS A 420 15.85 -3.31 25.37
CA HIS A 420 14.86 -3.63 26.41
C HIS A 420 13.43 -3.54 25.91
N ILE A 421 13.11 -2.51 25.12
CA ILE A 421 11.79 -2.36 24.48
C ILE A 421 11.53 -3.56 23.58
N GLN A 422 12.46 -3.86 22.66
CA GLN A 422 12.25 -4.92 21.67
C GLN A 422 12.22 -6.31 22.29
N LEU A 423 12.95 -6.54 23.39
CA LEU A 423 12.79 -7.75 24.20
C LEU A 423 11.34 -7.90 24.70
N ALA A 424 10.78 -6.85 25.28
CA ALA A 424 9.41 -6.89 25.80
C ALA A 424 8.38 -7.09 24.68
N VAL A 425 8.58 -6.46 23.51
CA VAL A 425 7.72 -6.62 22.34
C VAL A 425 7.82 -8.04 21.77
N ALA A 426 9.03 -8.60 21.65
CA ALA A 426 9.23 -9.98 21.20
C ALA A 426 8.56 -11.00 22.13
N GLN A 427 8.69 -10.82 23.45
CA GLN A 427 8.00 -11.65 24.45
C GLN A 427 6.47 -11.58 24.33
N TYR A 428 5.92 -10.41 24.02
CA TYR A 428 4.49 -10.25 23.81
C TYR A 428 4.04 -11.02 22.56
N LYS A 429 4.74 -10.83 21.43
CA LYS A 429 4.41 -11.49 20.15
C LYS A 429 4.63 -13.00 20.21
N SER A 430 5.53 -13.50 21.06
CA SER A 430 5.67 -14.93 21.34
C SER A 430 4.59 -15.50 22.28
N GLY A 431 3.61 -14.68 22.70
CA GLY A 431 2.50 -15.07 23.57
C GLY A 431 2.81 -15.04 25.07
N ASP A 432 3.99 -14.60 25.49
CA ASP A 432 4.38 -14.51 26.90
C ASP A 432 4.05 -13.13 27.48
N LEU A 433 2.75 -12.88 27.61
CA LEU A 433 2.22 -11.61 28.12
C LEU A 433 2.77 -11.28 29.52
N ALA A 434 2.86 -12.27 30.41
CA ALA A 434 3.32 -12.04 31.78
C ALA A 434 4.78 -11.57 31.82
N LYS A 435 5.67 -12.20 31.05
CA LYS A 435 7.07 -11.74 30.95
C LYS A 435 7.15 -10.38 30.27
N SER A 436 6.45 -10.17 29.16
CA SER A 436 6.45 -8.88 28.46
C SER A 436 6.06 -7.72 29.38
N MET A 437 4.95 -7.86 30.13
CA MET A 437 4.49 -6.84 31.07
C MET A 437 5.50 -6.59 32.20
N ALA A 438 6.15 -7.64 32.70
CA ALA A 438 7.20 -7.51 33.71
C ALA A 438 8.44 -6.81 33.14
N THR A 439 8.85 -7.13 31.92
CA THR A 439 9.97 -6.50 31.21
C THR A 439 9.68 -5.02 30.99
N PHE A 440 8.52 -4.64 30.43
CA PHE A 440 8.14 -3.24 30.27
C PHE A 440 8.16 -2.45 31.58
N ARG A 441 7.64 -3.01 32.68
CA ARG A 441 7.71 -2.35 34.00
C ARG A 441 9.15 -2.12 34.45
N ARG A 442 10.06 -3.06 34.20
CA ARG A 442 11.49 -2.89 34.50
C ARG A 442 12.12 -1.82 33.59
N THR A 443 11.81 -1.83 32.30
CA THR A 443 12.29 -0.83 31.32
C THR A 443 11.84 0.58 31.71
N LEU A 444 10.57 0.78 32.05
CA LEU A 444 10.05 2.07 32.51
C LEU A 444 10.74 2.57 33.78
N LYS A 445 11.14 1.66 34.68
CA LYS A 445 11.90 2.00 35.89
C LYS A 445 13.37 2.33 35.59
N ALA A 446 13.98 1.61 34.65
CA ALA A 446 15.38 1.81 34.27
C ALA A 446 15.59 3.08 33.44
N PHE A 447 14.57 3.48 32.65
CA PHE A 447 14.63 4.62 31.74
C PHE A 447 13.49 5.62 32.01
N PRO A 448 13.43 6.25 33.21
CA PRO A 448 12.32 7.11 33.60
C PRO A 448 12.19 8.39 32.74
N ASP A 449 13.30 8.83 32.15
CA ASP A 449 13.39 10.06 31.35
C ASP A 449 13.33 9.80 29.83
N ARG A 450 13.01 8.55 29.43
CA ARG A 450 12.82 8.17 28.03
C ARG A 450 11.33 8.04 27.73
N SER A 451 10.90 8.65 26.63
CA SER A 451 9.51 8.63 26.18
C SER A 451 9.19 7.32 25.45
N GLU A 452 10.19 6.70 24.82
CA GLU A 452 10.05 5.55 23.96
C GLU A 452 9.44 4.35 24.72
N PRO A 453 9.92 3.97 25.92
CA PRO A 453 9.29 2.90 26.70
C PRO A 453 7.83 3.17 27.05
N GLN A 454 7.47 4.42 27.34
CA GLN A 454 6.08 4.80 27.64
C GLN A 454 5.22 4.63 26.39
N ASN A 455 5.68 5.12 25.24
CA ASN A 455 4.97 5.00 23.98
C ASN A 455 4.74 3.53 23.58
N TYR A 456 5.79 2.70 23.56
CA TYR A 456 5.66 1.27 23.20
C TYR A 456 4.79 0.48 24.19
N TYR A 457 4.84 0.83 25.48
CA TYR A 457 3.95 0.21 26.46
C TYR A 457 2.50 0.64 26.27
N GLY A 458 2.26 1.91 25.91
CA GLY A 458 0.94 2.42 25.53
C GLY A 458 0.36 1.69 24.31
N GLU A 459 1.17 1.43 23.28
CA GLU A 459 0.77 0.64 22.10
C GLU A 459 0.36 -0.78 22.48
N LEU A 460 1.15 -1.45 23.32
CA LEU A 460 0.83 -2.79 23.81
C LEU A 460 -0.46 -2.82 24.66
N LEU A 461 -0.73 -1.76 25.42
CA LEU A 461 -1.98 -1.61 26.17
C LEU A 461 -3.17 -1.32 25.24
N LEU A 462 -2.97 -0.53 24.18
CA LEU A 462 -3.97 -0.26 23.16
C LEU A 462 -4.39 -1.54 22.43
N ASP A 463 -3.42 -2.40 22.09
CA ASP A 463 -3.67 -3.72 21.49
C ASP A 463 -4.50 -4.64 22.40
N GLN A 464 -4.29 -4.53 23.71
CA GLN A 464 -5.12 -5.20 24.74
C GLN A 464 -6.46 -4.50 25.00
N GLN A 465 -6.81 -3.47 24.23
CA GLN A 465 -8.02 -2.65 24.40
C GLN A 465 -8.11 -1.98 25.78
N ARG A 466 -6.96 -1.79 26.46
CA ARG A 466 -6.85 -1.07 27.73
C ARG A 466 -6.69 0.42 27.46
N TYR A 467 -7.68 1.01 26.81
CA TYR A 467 -7.60 2.35 26.26
C TYR A 467 -7.24 3.45 27.28
N PRO A 468 -7.83 3.50 28.50
CA PRO A 468 -7.46 4.54 29.47
C PRO A 468 -5.99 4.47 29.88
N ASP A 469 -5.49 3.25 30.10
CA ASP A 469 -4.09 3.03 30.49
C ASP A 469 -3.15 3.38 29.34
N ALA A 470 -3.53 3.06 28.10
CA ALA A 470 -2.75 3.42 26.91
C ALA A 470 -2.63 4.95 26.76
N VAL A 471 -3.75 5.67 26.88
CA VAL A 471 -3.77 7.14 26.84
C VAL A 471 -2.89 7.75 27.93
N GLU A 472 -2.92 7.23 29.16
CA GLU A 472 -2.04 7.68 30.25
C GLU A 472 -0.55 7.52 29.87
N LYS A 473 -0.17 6.40 29.24
CA LYS A 473 1.21 6.19 28.80
C LYS A 473 1.62 7.10 27.65
N PHE A 474 0.73 7.36 26.69
CA PHE A 474 0.99 8.33 25.64
C PHE A 474 1.10 9.76 26.20
N ASP A 475 0.24 10.16 27.12
CA ASP A 475 0.35 11.45 27.81
C ASP A 475 1.69 11.60 28.52
N ARG A 476 2.14 10.56 29.24
CA ARG A 476 3.45 10.60 29.89
C ARG A 476 4.60 10.67 28.87
N ALA A 477 4.51 9.98 27.75
CA ALA A 477 5.51 10.07 26.67
C ALA A 477 5.56 11.49 26.07
N ILE A 478 4.41 12.13 25.84
CA ILE A 478 4.28 13.51 25.34
C ILE A 478 4.90 14.50 26.33
N GLU A 479 4.63 14.36 27.64
CA GLU A 479 5.23 15.21 28.68
C GLU A 479 6.75 15.14 28.67
N ILE A 480 7.31 13.94 28.57
CA ILE A 480 8.77 13.72 28.53
C ILE A 480 9.35 14.36 27.27
N GLU A 481 8.72 14.17 26.10
CA GLU A 481 9.18 14.77 24.84
C GLU A 481 9.15 16.30 24.87
N ARG A 482 8.07 16.91 25.35
CA ARG A 482 7.97 18.37 25.46
C ARG A 482 8.98 19.00 26.40
N ALA A 483 9.55 18.22 27.33
CA ALA A 483 10.59 18.67 28.23
C ALA A 483 12.01 18.60 27.62
N LYS A 484 12.19 17.94 26.46
CA LYS A 484 13.50 17.82 25.80
C LYS A 484 13.85 19.07 25.00
N SER A 485 15.14 19.30 24.79
CA SER A 485 15.67 20.37 23.91
C SER A 485 15.92 19.94 22.46
N THR A 486 15.62 18.69 22.13
CA THR A 486 15.69 18.12 20.78
C THR A 486 14.35 18.26 20.07
N PRO A 487 14.30 18.15 18.72
CA PRO A 487 13.05 18.00 18.01
C PRO A 487 12.19 16.90 18.64
N MET A 488 10.94 17.23 18.96
CA MET A 488 10.02 16.36 19.67
C MET A 488 9.62 15.16 18.81
N ASN A 489 9.69 13.96 19.36
CA ASN A 489 9.06 12.80 18.74
C ASN A 489 7.54 12.95 18.82
N VAL A 490 6.90 13.06 17.65
CA VAL A 490 5.46 13.32 17.52
C VAL A 490 4.59 12.06 17.56
N LEU A 491 5.19 10.86 17.55
CA LEU A 491 4.44 9.61 17.50
C LEU A 491 3.52 9.36 18.70
N PRO A 492 3.92 9.70 19.94
CA PRO A 492 3.00 9.63 21.06
C PRO A 492 1.71 10.44 20.87
N LEU A 493 1.76 11.57 20.15
CA LEU A 493 0.56 12.35 19.79
C LEU A 493 -0.33 11.54 18.85
N VAL A 494 0.23 11.00 17.76
CA VAL A 494 -0.52 10.19 16.78
C VAL A 494 -1.14 8.96 17.45
N ASN A 495 -0.37 8.24 18.26
CA ASN A 495 -0.82 7.05 18.97
C ASN A 495 -1.91 7.37 20.00
N LYS A 496 -1.80 8.48 20.72
CA LYS A 496 -2.88 8.99 21.58
C LYS A 496 -4.15 9.27 20.78
N GLY A 497 -4.02 9.93 19.63
CA GLY A 497 -5.15 10.20 18.73
C GLY A 497 -5.86 8.92 18.30
N LEU A 498 -5.10 7.91 17.87
CA LEU A 498 -5.62 6.59 17.52
C LEU A 498 -6.33 5.91 18.71
N ALA A 499 -5.74 5.97 19.91
CA ALA A 499 -6.34 5.38 21.11
C ALA A 499 -7.67 6.06 21.49
N LEU A 500 -7.76 7.39 21.39
CA LEU A 500 -8.99 8.14 21.65
C LEU A 500 -10.08 7.83 20.62
N PHE A 501 -9.69 7.73 19.36
CA PHE A 501 -10.58 7.31 18.28
C PHE A 501 -11.12 5.90 18.51
N GLN A 502 -10.27 4.90 18.78
CA GLN A 502 -10.71 3.52 19.02
C GLN A 502 -11.59 3.40 20.27
N TRP A 503 -11.26 4.12 21.34
CA TRP A 503 -11.98 4.02 22.61
C TRP A 503 -13.37 4.67 22.57
N LYS A 504 -13.46 5.91 22.09
CA LYS A 504 -14.65 6.75 22.22
C LYS A 504 -15.25 7.20 20.89
N GLN A 505 -14.66 6.77 19.77
CA GLN A 505 -14.95 7.35 18.45
C GLN A 505 -14.75 8.87 18.45
N ASP A 506 -13.81 9.35 19.27
CA ASP A 506 -13.51 10.78 19.41
C ASP A 506 -12.60 11.24 18.26
N ILE A 507 -13.23 11.43 17.10
CA ILE A 507 -12.53 11.81 15.87
C ILE A 507 -11.93 13.21 15.99
N GLU A 508 -12.61 14.14 16.66
CA GLU A 508 -12.10 15.51 16.84
C GLU A 508 -10.80 15.53 17.65
N ALA A 509 -10.73 14.77 18.75
CA ALA A 509 -9.50 14.67 19.51
C ALA A 509 -8.38 13.98 18.73
N ALA A 510 -8.70 12.97 17.93
CA ALA A 510 -7.73 12.28 17.08
C ALA A 510 -7.17 13.19 15.99
N GLU A 511 -8.02 13.97 15.31
CA GLU A 511 -7.61 14.99 14.34
C GLU A 511 -6.70 16.04 14.98
N LYS A 512 -7.08 16.53 16.17
CA LYS A 512 -6.28 17.53 16.89
C LYS A 512 -4.89 17.01 17.22
N CYS A 513 -4.77 15.77 17.69
CA CYS A 513 -3.46 15.16 17.98
C CYS A 513 -2.61 15.04 16.71
N CYS A 514 -3.20 14.65 15.58
CA CYS A 514 -2.47 14.52 14.32
C CYS A 514 -2.10 15.88 13.72
N GLN A 515 -2.94 16.90 13.88
CA GLN A 515 -2.63 18.28 13.47
C GLN A 515 -1.47 18.84 14.29
N GLU A 516 -1.50 18.67 15.61
CA GLU A 516 -0.39 19.05 16.48
C GLU A 516 0.91 18.32 16.09
N ALA A 517 0.82 17.03 15.76
CA ALA A 517 1.97 16.28 15.24
C ALA A 517 2.53 16.90 13.95
N LEU A 518 1.67 17.31 13.01
CA LEU A 518 2.08 17.93 11.74
C LEU A 518 2.55 19.38 11.86
N GLU A 519 2.15 20.09 12.92
CA GLU A 519 2.70 21.42 13.24
C GLU A 519 4.16 21.33 13.70
N ILE A 520 4.51 20.25 14.40
CA ILE A 520 5.86 19.99 14.91
C ILE A 520 6.72 19.30 13.86
N ASP A 521 6.21 18.25 13.23
CA ASP A 521 6.85 17.50 12.15
C ASP A 521 5.92 17.42 10.93
N PRO A 522 6.06 18.36 9.97
CA PRO A 522 5.28 18.36 8.75
C PRO A 522 5.44 17.09 7.91
N GLU A 523 6.52 16.33 8.07
CA GLU A 523 6.78 15.12 7.27
C GLU A 523 6.36 13.83 8.01
N CYS A 524 5.64 13.94 9.13
CA CYS A 524 5.16 12.79 9.88
C CYS A 524 4.17 11.93 9.07
N GLU A 525 4.67 10.88 8.44
CA GLU A 525 3.90 9.94 7.61
C GLU A 525 2.70 9.35 8.36
N ALA A 526 2.88 8.99 9.64
CA ALA A 526 1.84 8.41 10.46
C ALA A 526 0.68 9.40 10.66
N ALA A 527 0.97 10.65 10.97
CA ALA A 527 -0.06 11.69 11.15
C ALA A 527 -0.80 11.98 9.84
N VAL A 528 -0.09 12.05 8.70
CA VAL A 528 -0.69 12.23 7.37
C VAL A 528 -1.64 11.07 7.05
N ALA A 529 -1.18 9.82 7.22
CA ALA A 529 -1.99 8.63 6.93
C ALA A 529 -3.23 8.55 7.83
N THR A 530 -3.08 8.82 9.13
CA THR A 530 -4.20 8.84 10.07
C THR A 530 -5.21 9.93 9.71
N LEU A 531 -4.76 11.15 9.39
CA LEU A 531 -5.66 12.23 8.97
C LEU A 531 -6.38 11.92 7.65
N ALA A 532 -5.70 11.29 6.69
CA ALA A 532 -6.33 10.88 5.44
C ALA A 532 -7.52 9.94 5.69
N GLN A 533 -7.31 8.93 6.54
CA GLN A 533 -8.34 7.95 6.90
C GLN A 533 -9.48 8.57 7.72
N LEU A 534 -9.17 9.35 8.77
CA LEU A 534 -10.18 10.01 9.59
C LEU A 534 -11.02 10.99 8.76
N SER A 535 -10.38 11.72 7.83
CA SER A 535 -11.08 12.64 6.93
C SER A 535 -12.02 11.90 5.98
N LEU A 536 -11.58 10.76 5.44
CA LEU A 536 -12.39 9.93 4.56
C LEU A 536 -13.63 9.39 5.29
N GLN A 537 -13.46 8.89 6.54
CA GLN A 537 -14.57 8.38 7.35
C GLN A 537 -15.61 9.46 7.69
N GLN A 538 -15.18 10.70 7.90
CA GLN A 538 -16.08 11.84 8.13
C GLN A 538 -16.73 12.38 6.85
N GLY A 539 -16.36 11.87 5.68
CA GLY A 539 -16.78 12.44 4.39
C GLY A 539 -16.15 13.81 4.08
N LYS A 540 -15.07 14.20 4.79
CA LYS A 540 -14.26 15.38 4.48
C LYS A 540 -13.32 15.07 3.30
N ILE A 541 -13.90 14.79 2.14
CA ILE A 541 -13.18 14.13 1.06
C ILE A 541 -12.08 15.01 0.45
N ASP A 542 -12.27 16.33 0.38
CA ASP A 542 -11.22 17.26 -0.08
C ASP A 542 -9.97 17.21 0.82
N VAL A 543 -10.17 17.08 2.13
CA VAL A 543 -9.08 16.95 3.10
C VAL A 543 -8.41 15.59 2.94
N ALA A 544 -9.19 14.51 2.79
CA ALA A 544 -8.67 13.17 2.57
C ALA A 544 -7.79 13.09 1.32
N LEU A 545 -8.24 13.66 0.19
CA LEU A 545 -7.45 13.73 -1.05
C LEU A 545 -6.14 14.50 -0.87
N LYS A 546 -6.18 15.64 -0.17
CA LYS A 546 -4.97 16.42 0.14
C LYS A 546 -3.98 15.62 0.99
N MET A 547 -4.46 14.82 1.93
CA MET A 547 -3.60 13.98 2.76
C MET A 547 -3.07 12.76 1.99
N PHE A 548 -3.86 12.13 1.12
CA PHE A 548 -3.35 11.05 0.25
C PHE A 548 -2.30 11.52 -0.75
N ASP A 549 -2.47 12.73 -1.31
CA ASP A 549 -1.44 13.36 -2.15
C ASP A 549 -0.14 13.58 -1.36
N ARG A 550 -0.25 14.10 -0.13
CA ARG A 550 0.90 14.24 0.77
C ARG A 550 1.52 12.88 1.11
N GLN A 551 0.73 11.83 1.30
CA GLN A 551 1.23 10.48 1.53
C GLN A 551 2.02 9.95 0.33
N ALA A 552 1.55 10.19 -0.90
CA ALA A 552 2.29 9.84 -2.12
C ALA A 552 3.62 10.61 -2.24
N GLN A 553 3.62 11.90 -1.87
CA GLN A 553 4.85 12.72 -1.83
C GLN A 553 5.85 12.22 -0.77
N LEU A 554 5.38 11.70 0.36
CA LEU A 554 6.23 11.17 1.42
C LEU A 554 6.67 9.72 1.18
N ALA A 555 5.95 8.94 0.35
CA ALA A 555 6.26 7.55 0.06
C ALA A 555 7.72 7.35 -0.38
N ARG A 556 8.40 6.37 0.19
CA ARG A 556 9.85 6.15 0.02
C ARG A 556 10.17 5.00 -0.90
N SER A 557 9.24 4.05 -1.05
CA SER A 557 9.37 2.91 -1.94
C SER A 557 8.25 2.90 -2.98
N GLU A 558 8.48 2.21 -4.11
CA GLU A 558 7.44 2.01 -5.11
C GLU A 558 6.18 1.35 -4.50
N PRO A 559 6.25 0.31 -3.65
CA PRO A 559 5.07 -0.26 -2.99
C PRO A 559 4.31 0.72 -2.09
N GLU A 560 5.01 1.54 -1.30
CA GLU A 560 4.38 2.59 -0.48
C GLU A 560 3.63 3.60 -1.36
N LEU A 561 4.25 3.99 -2.49
CA LEU A 561 3.67 4.91 -3.45
C LEU A 561 2.44 4.31 -4.14
N VAL A 562 2.50 3.05 -4.57
CA VAL A 562 1.35 2.33 -5.12
C VAL A 562 0.19 2.34 -4.14
N ASN A 563 0.45 2.08 -2.86
CA ASN A 563 -0.57 2.07 -1.83
C ASN A 563 -1.20 3.47 -1.64
N ALA A 564 -0.38 4.53 -1.54
CA ALA A 564 -0.87 5.90 -1.42
C ALA A 564 -1.74 6.31 -2.64
N LEU A 565 -1.27 6.02 -3.85
CA LEU A 565 -1.99 6.29 -5.10
C LEU A 565 -3.28 5.48 -5.20
N THR A 566 -3.30 4.25 -4.69
CA THR A 566 -4.52 3.41 -4.65
C THR A 566 -5.63 4.12 -3.88
N TYR A 567 -5.35 4.63 -2.68
CA TYR A 567 -6.35 5.39 -1.92
C TYR A 567 -6.70 6.71 -2.57
N GLN A 568 -5.73 7.41 -3.14
CA GLN A 568 -5.96 8.68 -3.84
C GLN A 568 -6.92 8.50 -5.03
N TYR A 569 -6.64 7.55 -5.92
CA TYR A 569 -7.45 7.31 -7.12
C TYR A 569 -8.82 6.72 -6.79
N ALA A 570 -8.93 5.85 -5.78
CA ALA A 570 -10.22 5.38 -5.30
C ALA A 570 -11.08 6.52 -4.76
N THR A 571 -10.48 7.41 -3.97
CA THR A 571 -11.17 8.58 -3.40
C THR A 571 -11.56 9.57 -4.50
N ASP A 572 -10.68 9.84 -5.46
CA ASP A 572 -10.96 10.72 -6.60
C ASP A 572 -12.10 10.17 -7.48
N ALA A 573 -12.14 8.85 -7.72
CA ALA A 573 -13.23 8.22 -8.44
C ALA A 573 -14.57 8.37 -7.71
N GLN A 574 -14.58 8.25 -6.37
CA GLN A 574 -15.77 8.51 -5.55
C GLN A 574 -16.21 9.98 -5.62
N VAL A 575 -15.29 10.94 -5.57
CA VAL A 575 -15.61 12.37 -5.72
C VAL A 575 -16.27 12.64 -7.07
N LYS A 576 -15.66 12.13 -8.14
CA LYS A 576 -16.20 12.30 -9.49
C LYS A 576 -17.58 11.65 -9.63
N PHE A 577 -17.81 10.50 -8.98
CA PHE A 577 -19.13 9.89 -8.90
C PHE A 577 -20.13 10.82 -8.20
N MET A 578 -19.81 11.36 -7.02
CA MET A 578 -20.73 12.23 -6.29
C MET A 578 -21.10 13.50 -7.08
N GLN A 579 -20.15 14.05 -7.84
CA GLN A 579 -20.38 15.19 -8.72
C GLN A 579 -21.29 14.84 -9.91
N ALA A 580 -21.10 13.65 -10.49
CA ALA A 580 -21.89 13.19 -11.63
C ALA A 580 -23.30 12.70 -11.24
N TYR A 581 -23.47 12.20 -10.00
CA TYR A 581 -24.68 11.56 -9.48
C TYR A 581 -25.12 12.14 -8.11
N PRO A 582 -25.45 13.43 -8.01
CA PRO A 582 -25.68 14.12 -6.73
C PRO A 582 -26.87 13.54 -5.92
N GLU A 583 -27.94 13.09 -6.59
CA GLU A 583 -29.11 12.51 -5.92
C GLU A 583 -28.80 11.16 -5.26
N MET A 584 -28.05 10.30 -5.96
CA MET A 584 -27.55 9.03 -5.43
C MET A 584 -26.54 9.26 -4.31
N ALA A 585 -25.65 10.24 -4.44
CA ALA A 585 -24.70 10.60 -3.40
C ALA A 585 -25.41 11.02 -2.10
N ALA A 586 -26.49 11.79 -2.20
CA ALA A 586 -27.32 12.16 -1.05
C ALA A 586 -27.97 10.93 -0.38
N GLN A 587 -28.42 9.95 -1.16
CA GLN A 587 -28.98 8.69 -0.64
C GLN A 587 -27.92 7.82 0.05
N LEU A 588 -26.73 7.69 -0.53
CA LEU A 588 -25.62 6.95 0.06
C LEU A 588 -25.16 7.59 1.38
N GLY A 589 -25.10 8.92 1.44
CA GLY A 589 -24.79 9.65 2.66
C GLY A 589 -25.85 9.45 3.76
N GLN A 590 -27.12 9.26 3.40
CA GLN A 590 -28.17 8.91 4.36
C GLN A 590 -28.04 7.45 4.85
N MET A 591 -27.73 6.50 3.96
CA MET A 591 -27.51 5.09 4.33
C MET A 591 -26.28 4.92 5.23
N ALA A 592 -25.19 5.65 4.96
CA ALA A 592 -23.97 5.64 5.78
C ALA A 592 -24.15 6.28 7.17
N ARG A 593 -25.17 7.12 7.38
CA ARG A 593 -25.53 7.70 8.70
C ARG A 593 -26.51 6.84 9.49
N MET A 594 -27.15 5.86 8.85
CA MET A 594 -28.13 4.95 9.46
C MET A 594 -27.53 3.58 9.83
N MET A 595 -26.34 3.27 9.30
CA MET A 595 -25.47 2.18 9.74
C MET A 595 -24.46 2.73 10.74
#